data_AF-T1A2Y9-F1
#
_entry.id   AF-T1A2Y9-F1
#
_cell.length_a   1.000
_cell.length_b   1.000
_cell.length_c   1.000
_cell.angle_alpha   90.00
_cell.angle_beta   90.00
_cell.angle_gamma   90.00
#
_symmetry.space_group_name_H-M   'P 1'
#
loop_
_entity.id
_entity.type
_entity.pdbx_description
1 polymer ?
#
loop_
_entity_poly.entity_id
_entity_poly.type
_entity_poly.pdbx_seq_one_letter_code
_entity_poly.pdbx_strand_id
1 'polypeptide(L)'
;MRVAVSLAGLQPGDVRVEFVARRLLPQAATEPPPLCSFEAAPLPGVWHTLMQPTGAWEGDAAVFQLDAEPPGCGQFASEVRIYPWHELLAHPYGMGLMKWL
;
A
#
# COMPACT_ATOMS: atom_id res chain seq x y z
N MET A 1 -8.20 -10.26 1.39
CA MET A 1 -7.25 -10.26 2.54
C MET A 1 -7.71 -9.23 3.57
N ARG A 2 -7.50 -9.47 4.87
CA ARG A 2 -7.80 -8.49 5.94
C ARG A 2 -6.58 -8.33 6.85
N VAL A 3 -6.36 -7.13 7.36
CA VAL A 3 -5.25 -6.79 8.28
C VAL A 3 -5.81 -5.93 9.41
N ALA A 4 -5.48 -6.26 10.65
CA ALA A 4 -5.77 -5.44 11.82
C ALA A 4 -4.52 -4.61 12.16
N VAL A 5 -4.67 -3.29 12.30
CA VAL A 5 -3.55 -2.37 12.56
C VAL A 5 -3.81 -1.55 13.81
N SER A 6 -2.92 -1.63 14.80
CA SER A 6 -2.96 -0.72 15.97
C SER A 6 -2.54 0.69 15.55
N LEU A 7 -3.46 1.64 15.70
CA LEU A 7 -3.30 3.01 15.22
C LEU A 7 -2.76 3.98 16.29
N ALA A 8 -2.53 3.51 17.51
CA ALA A 8 -1.97 4.30 18.62
C ALA A 8 -2.66 5.67 18.84
N GLY A 9 -3.99 5.71 18.71
CA GLY A 9 -4.81 6.92 18.87
C GLY A 9 -5.14 7.67 17.58
N LEU A 10 -4.56 7.28 16.43
CA LEU A 10 -4.97 7.80 15.12
C LEU A 10 -6.31 7.18 14.67
N GLN A 11 -7.04 7.93 13.86
CA GLN A 11 -8.23 7.44 13.16
C GLN A 11 -7.83 6.69 11.88
N PRO A 12 -8.64 5.74 11.40
CA PRO A 12 -8.36 5.05 10.13
C PRO A 12 -8.20 6.00 8.93
N GLY A 13 -8.81 7.20 8.99
CA GLY A 13 -8.68 8.23 7.95
C GLY A 13 -7.33 8.95 7.93
N ASP A 14 -6.61 8.97 9.05
CA ASP A 14 -5.32 9.67 9.23
C ASP A 14 -4.16 8.90 8.60
N VAL A 15 -4.41 7.68 8.15
CA VAL A 15 -3.43 6.78 7.55
C VAL A 15 -3.92 6.22 6.23
N ARG A 16 -2.98 5.70 5.44
CA ARG A 16 -3.27 4.82 4.33
C ARG A 16 -2.58 3.49 4.58
N VAL A 17 -3.35 2.42 4.46
CA VAL A 17 -2.85 1.05 4.46
C VAL A 17 -2.85 0.60 3.01
N GLU A 18 -1.70 0.20 2.52
CA GLU A 18 -1.50 -0.15 1.12
C GLU A 18 -0.99 -1.57 1.00
N PHE A 19 -1.66 -2.34 0.14
CA PHE A 19 -1.18 -3.63 -0.30
C PHE A 19 -0.22 -3.41 -1.46
N VAL A 20 0.98 -3.97 -1.36
CA VAL A 20 2.00 -3.92 -2.42
C VAL A 20 2.30 -5.35 -2.84
N ALA A 21 2.32 -5.60 -4.15
CA ALA A 21 2.70 -6.89 -4.65
C ALA A 21 3.58 -6.81 -5.90
N ARG A 22 4.61 -7.64 -5.90
CA ARG A 22 5.59 -7.78 -6.98
C ARG A 22 5.50 -9.19 -7.56
N ARG A 23 5.34 -9.28 -8.87
CA ARG A 23 5.28 -10.56 -9.58
C ARG A 23 6.64 -11.25 -9.54
N LEU A 24 6.66 -12.48 -9.05
CA LEU A 24 7.81 -13.38 -9.06
C LEU A 24 7.84 -14.22 -10.34
N LEU A 25 6.67 -14.65 -10.83
CA LEU A 25 6.54 -15.47 -12.03
C LEU A 25 5.37 -14.98 -12.91
N PRO A 26 5.64 -14.50 -14.15
CA PRO A 26 6.96 -14.07 -14.64
C PRO A 26 7.54 -12.93 -13.79
N GLN A 27 8.86 -12.80 -13.79
CA GLN A 27 9.54 -11.83 -12.94
C GLN A 27 9.23 -10.39 -13.36
N ALA A 28 8.88 -9.55 -12.38
CA ALA A 28 8.67 -8.11 -12.57
C ALA A 28 9.95 -7.38 -13.00
N ALA A 29 9.79 -6.26 -13.71
CA ALA A 29 10.88 -5.36 -14.01
C ALA A 29 11.46 -4.76 -12.71
N THR A 30 12.78 -4.62 -12.65
CA THR A 30 13.50 -4.10 -11.47
C THR A 30 14.42 -2.93 -11.79
N GLU A 31 14.56 -2.59 -13.07
CA GLU A 31 15.37 -1.46 -13.49
C GLU A 31 14.72 -0.15 -13.00
N PRO A 32 15.47 0.71 -12.31
CA PRO A 32 14.95 2.00 -11.90
C PRO A 32 14.66 2.85 -13.14
N PRO A 33 13.64 3.72 -13.09
CA PRO A 33 13.36 4.58 -14.21
C PRO A 33 14.47 5.65 -14.35
N PRO A 34 14.66 6.25 -15.55
CA PRO A 34 15.71 7.24 -15.78
C PRO A 34 15.63 8.42 -14.80
N LEU A 35 16.76 9.06 -14.46
CA LEU A 35 16.77 10.16 -13.48
C LEU A 35 15.90 11.37 -13.85
N CYS A 36 15.51 11.51 -15.11
CA CYS A 36 14.61 12.55 -15.63
C CYS A 36 13.14 12.11 -15.77
N SER A 37 12.72 10.99 -15.17
CA SER A 37 11.35 10.49 -15.23
C SER A 37 10.52 10.88 -14.00
N PHE A 38 10.24 12.18 -13.85
CA PHE A 38 9.25 12.62 -12.86
C PHE A 38 7.89 11.97 -13.19
N GLU A 39 7.21 11.42 -12.17
CA GLU A 39 5.97 10.66 -12.33
C GLU A 39 6.05 9.50 -13.35
N ALA A 40 7.17 8.77 -13.32
CA ALA A 40 7.34 7.58 -14.14
C ALA A 40 6.16 6.60 -14.00
N ALA A 41 5.81 5.96 -15.12
CA ALA A 41 4.80 4.91 -15.12
C ALA A 41 5.19 3.77 -14.16
N PRO A 42 4.20 3.10 -13.53
CA PRO A 42 4.47 1.93 -12.68
C PRO A 42 5.28 0.86 -13.41
N LEU A 43 6.23 0.24 -12.71
CA LEU A 43 7.02 -0.85 -13.26
C LEU A 43 6.15 -2.07 -13.58
N PRO A 44 6.29 -2.68 -14.78
CA PRO A 44 5.57 -3.90 -15.12
C PRO A 44 5.77 -5.00 -14.07
N GLY A 45 4.65 -5.56 -13.60
CA GLY A 45 4.67 -6.62 -12.57
C GLY A 45 4.74 -6.10 -11.13
N VAL A 46 4.80 -4.79 -10.90
CA VAL A 46 4.58 -4.18 -9.59
C VAL A 46 3.20 -3.54 -9.58
N TRP A 47 2.40 -3.84 -8.56
CA TRP A 47 1.12 -3.19 -8.35
C TRP A 47 0.90 -2.92 -6.87
N HIS A 48 0.18 -1.85 -6.58
CA HIS A 48 -0.24 -1.52 -5.23
C HIS A 48 -1.66 -0.98 -5.24
N THR A 49 -2.37 -1.13 -4.13
CA THR A 49 -3.73 -0.62 -3.97
C THR A 49 -4.02 -0.32 -2.51
N LEU A 50 -4.90 0.66 -2.27
CA LEU A 50 -5.32 1.03 -0.93
C LEU A 50 -6.31 0.01 -0.37
N MET A 51 -6.04 -0.43 0.85
CA MET A 51 -6.99 -1.21 1.64
C MET A 51 -8.03 -0.28 2.26
N GLN A 52 -9.29 -0.72 2.27
CA GLN A 52 -10.40 0.06 2.78
C GLN A 52 -10.62 -0.23 4.28
N PRO A 53 -10.81 0.79 5.14
CA PRO A 53 -11.19 0.57 6.52
C PRO A 53 -12.59 -0.06 6.55
N THR A 54 -12.76 -1.14 7.30
CA THR A 54 -14.06 -1.85 7.37
C THR A 54 -15.01 -1.26 8.42
N GLY A 55 -14.53 -0.31 9.23
CA GLY A 55 -15.23 0.22 10.40
C GLY A 55 -15.23 -0.72 11.63
N ALA A 56 -14.69 -1.93 11.48
CA ALA A 56 -14.55 -2.89 12.57
C ALA A 56 -13.21 -2.71 13.31
N TRP A 57 -13.22 -3.06 14.59
CA TRP A 57 -12.05 -3.04 15.46
C TRP A 57 -11.86 -4.41 16.13
N GLU A 58 -10.62 -4.87 16.18
CA GLU A 58 -10.18 -6.05 16.93
C GLU A 58 -9.32 -5.58 18.09
N GLY A 59 -9.94 -5.41 19.27
CA GLY A 59 -9.28 -4.75 20.39
C GLY A 59 -9.02 -3.27 20.09
N ASP A 60 -7.75 -2.86 20.12
CA ASP A 60 -7.28 -1.51 19.77
C ASP A 60 -6.85 -1.37 18.30
N ALA A 61 -7.01 -2.43 17.49
CA ALA A 61 -6.57 -2.46 16.11
C ALA A 61 -7.74 -2.24 15.14
N ALA A 62 -7.61 -1.27 14.23
CA ALA A 62 -8.58 -1.02 13.18
C ALA A 62 -8.41 -2.04 12.05
N VAL A 63 -9.53 -2.57 11.53
CA VAL A 63 -9.49 -3.59 10.47
C VAL A 63 -9.60 -2.96 9.09
N PHE A 64 -8.68 -3.35 8.20
CA PHE A 64 -8.65 -2.96 6.80
C PHE A 64 -8.83 -4.18 5.90
N GLN A 65 -9.52 -4.01 4.78
CA GLN A 65 -9.79 -5.06 3.80
C GLN A 65 -9.22 -4.69 2.44
N LEU A 66 -8.56 -5.66 1.81
CA LEU A 66 -8.21 -5.61 0.40
C LEU A 66 -9.46 -5.91 -0.41
N ASP A 67 -9.95 -4.90 -1.11
CA ASP A 67 -11.07 -5.00 -2.06
C ASP A 67 -10.58 -4.65 -3.46
N ALA A 68 -9.81 -5.57 -4.04
CA ALA A 68 -9.24 -5.40 -5.37
C ALA A 68 -9.03 -6.77 -6.03
N GLU A 69 -9.31 -6.83 -7.32
CA GLU A 69 -8.97 -7.98 -8.15
C GLU A 69 -7.48 -7.91 -8.54
N PRO A 70 -6.71 -9.00 -8.41
CA PRO A 70 -5.33 -9.02 -8.87
C PRO A 70 -5.24 -8.71 -10.37
N PRO A 71 -4.25 -7.92 -10.83
CA PRO A 71 -4.14 -7.49 -12.23
C PRO A 71 -3.67 -8.61 -13.18
N GLY A 72 -3.67 -9.86 -12.74
CA GLY A 72 -3.30 -11.03 -13.54
C GLY A 72 -2.96 -12.25 -12.70
N CYS A 73 -2.65 -13.35 -13.40
CA CYS A 73 -2.22 -14.60 -12.80
C CYS A 73 -0.69 -14.68 -12.61
N GLY A 74 -0.26 -15.67 -11.85
CA GLY A 74 1.14 -15.94 -11.55
C GLY A 74 1.42 -15.92 -10.04
N GLN A 75 2.70 -16.01 -9.71
CA GLN A 75 3.15 -15.91 -8.32
C GLN A 75 3.51 -14.47 -7.98
N PHE A 76 3.06 -13.98 -6.83
CA PHE A 76 3.36 -12.65 -6.31
C PHE A 76 3.98 -12.74 -4.92
N ALA A 77 5.02 -11.94 -4.67
CA ALA A 77 5.43 -11.57 -3.33
C ALA A 77 4.60 -10.35 -2.91
N SER A 78 3.91 -10.43 -1.77
CA SER A 78 3.04 -9.38 -1.29
C SER A 78 3.44 -8.93 0.10
N GLU A 79 3.39 -7.63 0.32
CA GLU A 79 3.67 -6.95 1.58
C GLU A 79 2.58 -5.91 1.83
N VAL A 80 2.42 -5.49 3.08
CA VAL A 80 1.50 -4.41 3.45
C VAL A 80 2.31 -3.30 4.08
N ARG A 81 1.99 -2.06 3.73
CA ARG A 81 2.60 -0.88 4.36
C ARG A 81 1.55 0.09 4.85
N ILE A 82 1.93 0.89 5.83
CA ILE A 82 1.13 1.96 6.40
C ILE A 82 1.92 3.27 6.39
N TYR A 83 1.25 4.38 6.11
CA TYR A 83 1.83 5.72 6.21
C TYR A 83 0.77 6.76 6.58
N PRO A 84 1.13 7.85 7.30
CA PRO A 84 0.22 8.96 7.57
C PRO A 84 -0.19 9.66 6.28
N TRP A 85 -1.44 10.10 6.20
CA TRP A 85 -1.97 10.78 5.03
C TRP A 85 -2.96 11.88 5.42
N HIS A 86 -2.95 12.96 4.63
CA HIS A 86 -3.95 14.02 4.70
C HIS A 86 -4.15 14.61 3.30
N GLU A 87 -5.34 15.12 2.99
CA GLU A 87 -5.66 15.70 1.68
C GLU A 87 -4.81 16.94 1.33
N LEU A 88 -4.25 17.62 2.35
CA LEU A 88 -3.40 18.79 2.19
C LEU A 88 -1.91 18.46 1.99
N LEU A 89 -1.52 17.18 1.95
CA LEU A 89 -0.14 16.81 1.65
C LEU A 89 0.15 17.05 0.16
N ALA A 90 1.24 17.76 -0.13
CA ALA A 90 1.73 17.96 -1.50
C ALA A 90 2.16 16.64 -2.18
N HIS A 91 2.47 15.60 -1.40
CA HIS A 91 2.82 14.28 -1.89
C HIS A 91 2.31 13.20 -0.93
N PRO A 92 1.80 12.04 -1.39
CA PRO A 92 1.25 11.00 -0.52
C PRO A 92 2.20 10.50 0.57
N TYR A 93 3.50 10.50 0.28
CA TYR A 93 4.56 10.10 1.22
C TYR A 93 5.29 11.28 1.87
N GLY A 94 4.75 12.50 1.79
CA GLY A 94 5.42 13.72 2.21
C GLY A 94 5.82 13.75 3.69
N MET A 95 5.16 12.96 4.54
CA MET A 95 5.49 12.84 5.95
C MET A 95 6.72 11.96 6.23
N GLY A 96 7.14 11.09 5.30
CA GLY A 96 8.32 10.23 5.47
C GLY A 96 8.23 9.15 6.56
N LEU A 97 7.02 8.85 7.07
CA LEU A 97 6.77 7.92 8.19
C LEU A 97 6.19 6.56 7.76
N MET A 98 6.60 6.07 6.59
CA MET A 98 6.14 4.79 6.06
C MET A 98 6.70 3.61 6.88
N LYS A 99 5.87 2.61 7.15
CA LYS A 99 6.24 1.36 7.83
C LYS A 99 5.70 0.15 7.06
N TRP A 100 6.47 -0.92 7.00
CA TRP A 100 6.00 -2.25 6.57
C TRP A 100 5.35 -2.97 7.75
N LEU A 101 4.26 -3.71 7.49
CA LEU A 101 3.49 -4.49 8.45
C LEU A 101 3.76 -5.98 8.33
#